data_AF-A0A8S9AB08-F1
#
_entry.id   AF-A0A8S9AB08-F1
#
_cell.length_a   1.000
_cell.length_b   1.000
_cell.length_c   1.000
_cell.angle_alpha   90.00
_cell.angle_beta   90.00
_cell.angle_gamma   90.00
#
_symmetry.space_group_name_H-M   'P 1'
#
loop_
_entity.id
_entity.type
_entity.pdbx_description
1 polymer ?
#
loop_
_entity_poly.entity_id
_entity_poly.type
_entity_poly.pdbx_seq_one_letter_code
_entity_poly.pdbx_strand_id
1 'polypeptide(L)' 'MSYLLYSEWFNELAQMKTTAIHYKGAGEAVNAVLTGEVDFAVVDASGSYELARSGRVRALA' A
#
# COMPACT_ATOMS: atom_id res chain seq x y z
N MET A 1 -8.09 5.16 9.24
CA MET A 1 -8.45 3.93 9.99
C MET A 1 -8.84 2.77 9.08
N SER A 2 -9.43 3.00 7.90
CA SER A 2 -9.83 1.95 6.95
C SER A 2 -8.65 1.14 6.40
N TYR A 3 -7.51 1.76 6.06
CA TYR A 3 -6.36 1.05 5.48
C TYR A 3 -5.75 -0.01 6.41
N LEU A 4 -5.68 0.25 7.72
CA LEU A 4 -5.15 -0.74 8.68
C LEU A 4 -6.05 -1.98 8.71
N LEU A 5 -7.37 -1.78 8.72
CA LEU A 5 -8.32 -2.90 8.69
C LEU A 5 -8.21 -3.70 7.38
N TYR A 6 -8.09 -3.02 6.24
CA TYR A 6 -7.89 -3.70 4.95
C TYR A 6 -6.58 -4.48 4.90
N SER A 7 -5.49 -3.92 5.44
CA SER A 7 -4.20 -4.61 5.50
C SER A 7 -4.23 -5.83 6.43
N GLU A 8 -4.87 -5.74 7.60
CA GLU A 8 -5.01 -6.89 8.50
C GLU A 8 -5.89 -7.99 7.89
N TRP A 9 -6.99 -7.61 7.22
CA TRP A 9 -7.82 -8.58 6.52
C TRP A 9 -7.07 -9.24 5.35
N PHE A 10 -6.28 -8.47 4.61
CA PHE A 10 -5.40 -9.00 3.57
C PHE A 10 -4.33 -9.96 4.13
N ASN A 11 -3.72 -9.63 5.27
CA ASN A 11 -2.79 -10.50 5.97
C ASN A 11 -3.44 -11.85 6.30
N GLU A 12 -4.67 -11.83 6.81
CA GLU A 12 -5.42 -13.05 7.14
C GLU A 12 -5.70 -13.89 5.88
N LEU A 13 -6.18 -13.27 4.80
CA LEU A 13 -6.44 -13.97 3.53
C LEU A 13 -5.18 -14.54 2.89
N ALA A 14 -4.08 -13.80 2.92
CA ALA A 14 -2.80 -14.19 2.33
C ALA A 14 -1.97 -15.10 3.26
N GLN A 15 -2.43 -15.35 4.49
CA GLN A 15 -1.67 -16.04 5.54
C GLN A 15 -0.28 -15.42 5.76
N MET A 16 -0.23 -14.07 5.69
CA MET A 16 0.98 -13.28 5.86
C MET A 16 0.99 -12.61 7.23
N LYS A 17 2.19 -12.29 7.71
CA LYS A 17 2.39 -11.45 8.88
C LYS A 17 3.19 -10.23 8.46
N THR A 18 2.62 -9.05 8.60
CA THR A 18 3.24 -7.79 8.17
C THR A 18 3.31 -6.82 9.32
N THR A 19 4.19 -5.82 9.22
CA THR A 19 4.34 -4.77 10.23
C THR A 19 3.77 -3.48 9.66
N ALA A 20 2.69 -2.97 10.26
CA ALA A 20 2.05 -1.75 9.79
C ALA A 20 2.90 -0.51 10.10
N ILE A 21 3.32 0.20 9.05
CA ILE A 21 3.93 1.53 9.13
C ILE A 21 2.87 2.58 8.81
N HIS A 22 2.69 3.54 9.71
CA HIS A 22 1.60 4.51 9.63
C HIS A 22 2.07 5.81 8.96
N TYR A 23 1.43 6.15 7.84
CA TYR A 23 1.67 7.39 7.10
C TYR A 23 0.47 8.33 7.18
N LYS A 24 0.68 9.62 6.88
CA LYS A 24 -0.40 10.63 6.94
C LYS A 24 -1.41 10.49 5.81
N GLY A 25 -1.03 9.83 4.71
CA GLY A 25 -1.91 9.57 3.58
C GLY A 25 -1.34 8.61 2.55
N ALA A 26 -2.16 8.27 1.55
CA ALA A 26 -1.81 7.30 0.50
C ALA A 26 -0.58 7.73 -0.31
N GLY A 27 -0.40 9.02 -0.61
CA GLY A 27 0.76 9.51 -1.36
C GLY A 27 2.09 9.26 -0.66
N GLU A 28 2.15 9.42 0.67
CA GLU A 28 3.35 9.10 1.44
C GLU A 28 3.64 7.59 1.44
N ALA A 29 2.61 6.76 1.63
CA ALA A 29 2.76 5.31 1.61
C ALA A 29 3.22 4.77 0.24
N VAL A 30 2.70 5.32 -0.86
CA VAL A 30 3.15 4.92 -2.22
C VAL A 30 4.59 5.34 -2.46
N ASN A 31 5.00 6.53 -2.00
CA ASN A 31 6.40 6.94 -2.07
C ASN A 31 7.32 6.03 -1.24
N ALA A 32 6.87 5.55 -0.08
CA ALA A 32 7.62 4.60 0.73
C ALA A 32 7.83 3.25 0.02
N VAL A 33 6.85 2.79 -0.79
CA VAL A 33 7.03 1.61 -1.66
C VAL A 33 8.05 1.90 -2.76
N LEU A 34 8.00 3.10 -3.37
CA LEU A 34 8.94 3.52 -4.42
C LEU A 34 10.39 3.59 -3.93
N THR A 35 10.60 4.05 -2.70
CA THR A 35 11.93 4.14 -2.09
C THR A 35 12.42 2.82 -1.51
N GLY A 36 11.55 1.79 -1.43
CA GLY A 36 11.86 0.51 -0.80
C GLY A 36 11.88 0.56 0.73
N GLU A 37 11.29 1.60 1.34
CA GLU A 37 11.12 1.70 2.80
C GLU A 37 10.08 0.69 3.31
N VAL A 38 9.07 0.37 2.49
CA VAL A 38 8.07 -0.67 2.77
C VAL A 38 7.91 -1.60 1.57
N ASP A 39 7.58 -2.86 1.84
CA ASP A 39 7.47 -3.89 0.80
C ASP A 39 6.23 -3.71 -0.10
N PHE A 40 5.11 -3.25 0.48
CA PHE A 40 3.86 -2.98 -0.22
C PHE A 40 2.99 -1.99 0.55
N ALA A 41 1.98 -1.42 -0.12
CA ALA A 41 0.98 -0.57 0.51
C ALA A 41 -0.42 -0.88 -0.03
N VAL A 42 -1.41 -0.95 0.86
CA VAL A 42 -2.83 -1.03 0.49
C VAL A 42 -3.41 0.38 0.55
N VAL A 43 -3.78 0.92 -0.61
CA VAL A 43 -4.31 2.28 -0.75
C VAL A 43 -5.52 2.28 -1.68
N ASP A 44 -6.33 3.33 -1.64
CA ASP A 44 -7.45 3.46 -2.56
C ASP A 44 -6.97 3.82 -3.97
N ALA A 45 -7.80 3.50 -4.97
CA ALA A 45 -7.46 3.71 -6.37
C ALA A 45 -7.26 5.20 -6.72
N SER A 46 -7.93 6.12 -6.02
CA SER A 46 -7.91 7.55 -6.39
C SER A 46 -6.53 8.19 -6.20
N GLY A 47 -5.80 7.81 -5.15
CA GLY A 47 -4.45 8.30 -4.88
C GLY A 47 -3.33 7.55 -5.59
N SER A 48 -3.59 6.33 -6.07
CA SER A 48 -2.56 5.41 -6.58
C SER A 48 -2.60 5.20 -8.10
N TYR A 49 -3.73 5.49 -8.75
CA TYR A 49 -3.94 5.21 -10.17
C TYR A 49 -2.90 5.87 -11.08
N GLU A 50 -2.61 7.16 -10.90
CA GLU A 50 -1.63 7.87 -11.73
C GLU A 50 -0.21 7.34 -11.53
N LEU A 51 0.13 6.91 -10.31
CA LEU A 51 1.45 6.36 -9.99
C LEU A 51 1.60 4.94 -10.57
N ALA A 52 0.57 4.10 -10.47
CA ALA A 52 0.53 2.79 -11.11
C ALA A 52 0.58 2.91 -12.64
N ARG A 53 -0.18 3.85 -13.22
CA ARG A 53 -0.20 4.14 -14.66
C ARG A 53 1.16 4.62 -15.16
N SER A 54 1.90 5.39 -14.36
CA SER A 54 3.24 5.85 -14.71
C SER A 54 4.30 4.73 -14.73
N GLY A 55 3.94 3.50 -14.32
CA GLY A 55 4.86 2.35 -14.27
C GLY A 55 5.89 2.42 -13.15
N ARG A 56 5.82 3.43 -12.28
CA ARG A 56 6.76 3.60 -11.17
C ARG A 56 6.48 2.64 -10.02
N VAL A 57 5.21 2.32 -9.79
CA VAL A 57 4.80 1.24 -8.89
C VAL A 57 4.09 0.14 -9.67
N ARG A 58 4.24 -1.10 -9.22
CA ARG A 58 3.51 -2.24 -9.76
C ARG A 58 2.19 -2.39 -9.02
N ALA A 59 1.07 -2.14 -9.69
CA ALA A 59 -0.24 -2.50 -9.16
C ALA A 59 -0.37 -4.02 -9.06
N LEU A 60 -0.81 -4.50 -7.91
CA LEU A 60 -1.16 -5.89 -7.66
C LEU A 60 -2.69 -5.92 -7.50
N ALA A 61 -3.33 -6.64 -8.43
CA ALA A 61 -4.77 -6.90 -8.61
C ALA A 61 -5.79 -6.04 -7.83
#